data_AF-A0A8T3P3S3-F1
#
_entry.id   AF-A0A8T3P3S3-F1
#
_cell.length_a   1.000
_cell.length_b   1.000
_cell.length_c   1.000
_cell.angle_alpha   90.00
_cell.angle_beta   90.00
_cell.angle_gamma   90.00
#
_symmetry.space_group_name_H-M   'P 1'
#
loop_
_entity.id
_entity.type
_entity.pdbx_description
1 polymer ?
#
loop_
_entity_poly.entity_id
_entity_poly.type
_entity_poly.pdbx_seq_one_letter_code
_entity_poly.pdbx_strand_id
1 'polypeptide(L)' 'MLDGQVTYVSADTFVEEQTGLAYYKALIEIDSKQLTQLQEKIQLYPGMPVEGLILTGSRTLWGYLIAPIQDSFARAFREQ' A
#
# COMPACT_ATOMS: atom_id res chain seq x y z
N MET A 1 -9.21 13.53 4.74
CA MET A 1 -8.33 12.45 4.25
C MET A 1 -6.91 12.97 4.35
N LEU A 2 -5.98 12.14 4.81
CA LEU A 2 -4.55 12.45 4.87
C LEU A 2 -3.85 11.56 3.86
N ASP A 3 -2.94 12.13 3.08
CA ASP A 3 -2.09 11.34 2.19
C ASP A 3 -0.93 10.77 3.01
N GLY A 4 -0.73 9.46 2.91
CA GLY A 4 0.32 8.74 3.61
C GLY A 4 1.05 7.78 2.68
N GLN A 5 2.31 7.50 2.99
CA GLN A 5 3.13 6.54 2.27
C GLN A 5 3.40 5.31 3.13
N VAL A 6 3.17 4.12 2.58
CA VAL A 6 3.59 2.87 3.22
C VAL A 6 5.11 2.78 3.14
N THR A 7 5.78 2.81 4.29
CA THR A 7 7.25 2.76 4.38
C THR A 7 7.77 1.38 4.74
N TYR A 8 6.93 0.55 5.36
CA TYR A 8 7.28 -0.80 5.75
C TYR A 8 6.07 -1.72 5.72
N VAL A 9 6.29 -2.96 5.29
CA VAL A 9 5.33 -4.07 5.39
C VAL A 9 6.06 -5.22 6.07
N SER A 10 5.42 -5.87 7.04
CA SER A 10 6.00 -7.01 7.75
C SER A 10 6.29 -8.16 6.79
N ALA A 11 7.46 -8.79 6.95
CA ALA A 11 7.79 -10.02 6.24
C ALA A 11 6.95 -11.22 6.74
N ASP A 12 6.56 -11.18 8.02
CA ASP A 12 5.73 -12.21 8.64
C ASP A 12 4.24 -11.95 8.41
N THR A 13 3.51 -13.05 8.29
CA THR A 13 2.04 -13.05 8.23
C THR A 13 1.48 -13.30 9.62
N PHE A 14 0.43 -12.57 9.99
CA PHE A 14 -0.29 -12.71 11.25
C PHE A 14 -1.70 -13.24 10.98
N VAL A 15 -2.33 -13.85 11.99
CA VAL A 15 -3.70 -14.35 11.89
C VAL A 15 -4.55 -13.64 12.92
N GLU A 16 -5.71 -13.13 12.49
CA GLU A 16 -6.68 -12.52 13.40
C GLU A 16 -7.44 -13.62 14.15
N GLU A 17 -7.45 -13.55 15.49
CA GLU A 17 -8.04 -14.61 16.33
C GLU A 17 -9.55 -14.79 16.13
N GLN A 18 -10.27 -13.73 15.78
CA GLN A 18 -11.72 -13.74 15.65
C GLN A 18 -12.19 -14.26 14.29
N THR A 19 -11.49 -13.90 13.21
CA THR A 19 -11.92 -14.20 11.82
C THR A 19 -11.10 -15.32 11.18
N GLY A 20 -9.93 -15.64 11.73
CA GLY A 20 -8.96 -16.54 11.13
C GLY A 20 -8.29 -15.99 9.87
N LEU A 21 -8.52 -14.72 9.52
CA LEU A 21 -7.95 -14.12 8.32
C LEU A 21 -6.48 -13.77 8.54
N ALA A 22 -5.68 -14.08 7.53
CA ALA A 22 -4.28 -13.70 7.48
C ALA A 22 -4.14 -12.21 7.12
N TYR A 23 -3.26 -11.50 7.83
CA TYR A 23 -2.97 -10.10 7.58
C TYR A 23 -1.47 -9.78 7.74
N TYR A 24 -1.07 -8.65 7.18
CA TYR A 24 0.28 -8.08 7.31
C TYR A 24 0.21 -6.77 8.09
N LYS A 25 1.26 -6.47 8.85
CA LYS A 25 1.40 -5.17 9.50
C LYS A 25 2.11 -4.22 8.56
N ALA A 26 1.57 -3.02 8.40
CA ALA A 26 2.19 -1.97 7.62
C ALA A 26 2.45 -0.74 8.51
N LEU A 27 3.56 -0.05 8.27
CA LEU A 27 3.80 1.28 8.82
C LEU A 27 3.56 2.31 7.72
N ILE A 28 2.74 3.31 8.06
CA ILE A 28 2.37 4.40 7.17
C ILE A 28 2.92 5.68 7.77
N GLU A 29 3.73 6.39 6.98
CA GLU A 29 4.23 7.71 7.33
C GLU A 29 3.34 8.78 6.70
N ILE A 30 3.00 9.80 7.48
CA ILE A 30 2.18 10.94 7.05
C ILE A 30 3.04 12.19 7.20
N ASP A 31 3.01 13.06 6.19
CA ASP A 31 3.73 14.35 6.24
C ASP A 31 3.25 15.18 7.44
N SER A 32 4.22 15.63 8.25
CA SER A 32 3.97 16.45 9.44
C SER A 32 3.18 17.73 9.13
N LYS A 33 3.34 18.32 7.93
CA LYS A 33 2.57 19.48 7.49
C LYS A 33 1.07 19.20 7.45
N GLN A 34 0.68 18.01 6.97
CA GLN A 34 -0.71 17.59 6.91
C GLN A 34 -1.26 17.35 8.32
N LEU A 35 -0.44 16.80 9.22
CA LEU A 35 -0.82 16.60 10.62
C LEU A 35 -1.02 17.93 11.35
N THR A 36 -0.15 18.92 11.13
CA THR A 36 -0.32 20.26 11.73
C THR A 36 -1.60 20.93 11.24
N GLN A 37 -1.90 20.88 9.94
CA GLN A 37 -3.15 21.41 9.39
C GLN A 37 -4.39 20.70 9.96
N LEU A 38 -4.28 19.40 10.25
CA LEU A 38 -5.36 18.65 10.87
C LEU A 38 -5.51 19.00 12.36
N GLN A 39 -4.41 19.23 13.07
CA GLN A 39 -4.41 19.62 14.50
C GLN A 39 -5.13 20.94 14.78
N GLU A 40 -5.19 21.85 13.81
CA GLU A 40 -6.01 23.06 13.90
C GLU A 40 -7.52 22.75 14.03
N LYS A 41 -7.94 21.55 13.60
CA LYS A 41 -9.35 21.12 13.58
C LYS A 41 -9.64 19.96 14.53
N ILE A 42 -8.68 19.05 14.75
CA ILE A 42 -8.84 17.80 15.51
C ILE A 42 -7.55 17.48 16.27
N GLN A 43 -7.64 17.29 17.58
CA GLN A 43 -6.50 16.89 18.39
C GLN A 43 -6.21 15.38 18.25
N LEU A 44 -5.05 15.04 17.71
CA LEU A 44 -4.60 13.65 17.54
C LEU A 44 -4.01 13.10 18.86
N TYR A 45 -4.27 11.84 19.17
CA TYR A 45 -3.71 11.15 20.34
C TYR A 45 -3.33 9.69 20.01
N PRO A 46 -2.36 9.10 20.75
CA PRO A 46 -1.97 7.71 20.55
C PRO A 46 -3.13 6.73 20.78
N GLY A 47 -3.22 5.70 19.92
CA GLY A 47 -4.29 4.71 19.98
C GLY A 47 -5.61 5.15 19.34
N MET A 48 -5.68 6.37 18.80
CA MET A 48 -6.83 6.80 18.02
C MET A 48 -6.97 5.92 16.77
N PRO A 49 -8.11 5.22 16.58
CA PRO A 49 -8.32 4.39 15.41
C PRO A 49 -8.45 5.26 14.17
N VAL A 50 -7.95 4.74 13.04
CA VAL A 50 -8.07 5.39 11.74
C VAL A 50 -8.51 4.37 10.72
N GLU A 51 -9.25 4.83 9.72
CA GLU A 51 -9.59 4.04 8.55
C GLU A 51 -8.81 4.58 7.36
N GLY A 52 -8.20 3.68 6.60
CA GLY A 52 -7.35 4.03 5.47
C GLY A 52 -7.54 3.07 4.32
N LEU A 53 -7.41 3.60 3.10
CA LEU A 53 -7.42 2.82 1.87
C LEU A 53 -6.00 2.76 1.31
N ILE A 54 -5.45 1.56 1.15
CA ILE A 54 -4.13 1.35 0.54
C ILE A 54 -4.30 1.13 -0.96
N LEU A 55 -3.70 2.00 -1.76
CA LEU A 55 -3.67 1.87 -3.21
C LEU A 55 -2.44 1.04 -3.63
N THR A 56 -2.60 -0.26 -3.91
CA THR A 56 -1.50 -1.21 -4.20
C THR A 56 -1.01 -1.20 -5.65
N GLY A 57 -1.11 -0.05 -6.32
CA GLY A 57 -0.65 0.16 -7.69
C GLY A 57 -1.78 0.62 -8.62
N SER A 58 -1.42 1.48 -9.58
CA SER A 58 -2.28 1.83 -10.70
C SER A 58 -1.89 0.96 -11.88
N ARG A 59 -2.66 -0.08 -12.20
CA ARG A 59 -2.55 -0.70 -13.53
C ARG A 59 -3.02 0.35 -14.53
N THR A 60 -2.07 0.94 -15.27
CA THR A 60 -2.40 1.83 -16.38
C THR A 60 -2.93 0.97 -17.55
N LEU A 61 -3.89 1.47 -18.32
CA LEU A 61 -4.35 0.77 -19.54
C LEU A 61 -3.17 0.46 -20.48
N TRP A 62 -2.20 1.37 -20.57
CA TRP A 62 -0.97 1.19 -21.33
C TRP A 62 -0.16 -0.03 -20.85
N GLY A 63 -0.07 -0.25 -19.53
CA GLY A 63 0.60 -1.42 -18.96
C GLY A 63 -0.05 -2.74 -19.41
N TYR A 64 -1.37 -2.78 -19.58
CA TYR A 64 -2.07 -3.97 -20.11
C TYR A 64 -1.78 -4.21 -21.60
N LEU A 65 -1.68 -3.15 -22.39
CA LEU A 65 -1.46 -3.28 -23.84
C LEU A 65 -0.03 -3.72 -24.17
N ILE A 66 0.96 -3.30 -23.36
CA ILE A 66 2.38 -3.54 -23.63
C ILE A 66 2.88 -4.84 -22.97
N ALA A 67 2.26 -5.29 -21.88
CA ALA A 67 2.62 -6.54 -21.18
C ALA A 67 2.82 -7.76 -22.11
N PRO A 68 1.89 -8.11 -23.04
CA PRO A 68 2.07 -9.30 -23.88
C PRO A 68 3.26 -9.19 -24.85
N ILE A 69 3.65 -7.98 -25.26
CA ILE A 69 4.81 -7.76 -26.12
C ILE A 69 6.09 -8.04 -25.32
N GLN A 70 6.21 -7.44 -24.13
CA GLN A 70 7.35 -7.66 -23.24
C GLN A 70 7.50 -9.13 -22.86
N ASP A 71 6.40 -9.80 -22.52
CA ASP A 71 6.39 -11.22 -22.19
C ASP A 71 6.81 -12.09 -23.39
N SER A 72 6.44 -11.70 -24.60
CA SER A 72 6.81 -12.44 -25.82
C SER A 72 8.30 -12.30 -26.13
N PHE A 73 8.88 -11.11 -25.99
CA PHE A 73 10.33 -10.93 -26.07
C PHE A 73 11.06 -11.73 -24.98
N ALA A 74 10.60 -11.64 -23.72
CA ALA A 74 11.21 -12.33 -22.59
C ALA A 74 11.15 -13.87 -22.67
N ARG A 75 10.20 -14.43 -23.42
CA ARG A 75 10.12 -15.86 -23.77
C ARG A 75 11.01 -16.23 -24.95
N ALA A 76 11.03 -15.41 -26.01
CA ALA A 76 11.84 -15.67 -27.21
C ALA A 76 13.35 -15.69 -26.92
N PHE A 77 13.81 -14.98 -25.89
CA PHE A 77 15.20 -15.02 -25.43
C PHE A 77 15.50 -16.13 -24.40
N ARG A 78 14.51 -16.96 -24.03
CA ARG A 78 14.62 -17.99 -22.98
C ARG A 78 14.68 -19.42 -23.52
N GLU A 79 14.65 -19.62 -24.84
CA GLU A 79 14.96 -20.88 -25.50
C GLU A 79 16.34 -20.78 -26.19
N GLN A 80 17.39 -21.15 -25.44
CA GLN A 80 18.62 -21.78 -25.94
C GLN A 80 19.07 -22.81 -24.91
#